data_AF-A0AA39QZW0-F1
#
_entry.id   AF-A0AA39QZW0-F1
#
_cell.length_a   1.000
_cell.length_b   1.000
_cell.length_c   1.000
_cell.angle_alpha   90.00
_cell.angle_beta   90.00
_cell.angle_gamma   90.00
#
_symmetry.space_group_name_H-M   'P 1'
#
loop_
_entity.id
_entity.type
_entity.pdbx_description
1 polymer ?
#
loop_
_entity_poly.entity_id
_entity_poly.type
_entity_poly.pdbx_seq_one_letter_code
_entity_poly.pdbx_strand_id
1 'polypeptide(L)'
;MVPFVRIPRCIPQLFNYALGAGAGGVVMPHVRNAKQAQELVRLCRFSPMGDRSFPPAALIGEQQNRTPEGKTTYDVWNEHAAVICQIEDLEGLENVEEICRVPGVDGLFVGTGDLRMSLNLAHGSLDGDEPVFIDALCKIRDAAKANDLPIMGFGISPSGVEVRREMGWNAFIIHGDIDAICTSAYQCLKEYTGSPHGVWANGAKVNGAKAKEAKTNGAEAMELGPMSVDHAQENNGEMISRQANVTMVQL
;
A
#
# COMPACT_ATOMS: atom_id res chain seq x y z
N MET A 1 17.37 1.97 2.64
CA MET A 1 15.97 1.91 2.20
C MET A 1 15.81 2.82 0.99
N VAL A 2 15.13 2.37 -0.06
CA VAL A 2 14.91 3.15 -1.29
C VAL A 2 13.42 3.54 -1.34
N PRO A 3 13.07 4.83 -1.31
CA PRO A 3 11.67 5.26 -1.32
C PRO A 3 11.08 5.23 -2.73
N PHE A 4 9.86 4.70 -2.85
CA PHE A 4 9.03 4.78 -4.05
C PHE A 4 7.83 5.67 -3.77
N VAL A 5 7.43 6.48 -4.74
CA VAL A 5 6.32 7.43 -4.58
C VAL A 5 5.23 7.13 -5.61
N ARG A 6 4.02 6.83 -5.15
CA ARG A 6 2.85 6.73 -6.01
C ARG A 6 2.31 8.13 -6.31
N ILE A 7 2.26 8.52 -7.59
CA ILE A 7 1.95 9.90 -8.01
C ILE A 7 0.65 9.92 -8.82
N PRO A 8 -0.32 10.79 -8.49
CA PRO A 8 -1.54 10.91 -9.26
C PRO A 8 -1.23 11.39 -10.69
N ARG A 9 -1.82 10.73 -11.69
CA ARG A 9 -1.60 10.98 -13.12
C ARG A 9 -1.89 12.43 -13.56
N CYS A 10 -2.78 13.14 -12.88
CA CYS A 10 -3.26 14.45 -13.31
C CYS A 10 -2.31 15.62 -13.04
N ILE A 11 -1.17 15.40 -12.36
CA ILE A 11 -0.24 16.49 -11.97
C ILE A 11 1.20 16.14 -12.38
N PRO A 12 1.59 16.39 -13.65
CA PRO A 12 2.92 16.05 -14.17
C PRO A 12 4.10 16.64 -13.37
N GLN A 13 3.91 17.79 -12.72
CA GLN A 13 4.95 18.47 -11.96
C GLN A 13 5.41 17.65 -10.75
N LEU A 14 4.53 16.81 -10.18
CA LEU A 14 4.85 16.00 -9.01
C LEU A 14 5.94 14.96 -9.28
N PHE A 15 6.09 14.48 -10.52
CA PHE A 15 7.16 13.55 -10.89
C PHE A 15 8.54 14.16 -10.66
N ASN A 16 8.73 15.42 -11.09
CA ASN A 16 10.01 16.09 -10.88
C ASN A 16 10.26 16.41 -9.40
N TYR A 17 9.23 16.78 -8.63
CA TYR A 17 9.36 17.00 -7.19
C TYR A 17 9.71 15.74 -6.42
N ALA A 18 9.01 14.63 -6.67
CA ALA A 18 9.24 13.37 -5.98
C ALA A 18 10.65 12.83 -6.28
N LEU A 19 11.03 12.77 -7.55
CA LEU A 19 12.37 12.32 -7.95
C LEU A 19 13.45 13.32 -7.52
N GLY A 20 13.17 14.62 -7.52
CA GLY A 20 14.09 15.66 -7.04
C GLY A 20 14.31 15.62 -5.53
N ALA A 21 13.32 15.15 -4.76
CA ALA A 21 13.42 14.91 -3.32
C ALA A 21 14.15 13.60 -2.97
N GLY A 22 14.57 12.82 -3.97
CA GLY A 22 15.34 11.58 -3.77
C GLY A 22 14.51 10.29 -3.82
N ALA A 23 13.29 10.31 -4.37
CA ALA A 23 12.58 9.08 -4.70
C ALA A 23 13.42 8.22 -5.65
N GLY A 24 13.61 6.94 -5.31
CA GLY A 24 14.29 5.97 -6.17
C GLY A 24 13.42 5.48 -7.32
N GLY A 25 12.11 5.74 -7.26
CA GLY A 25 11.20 5.46 -8.35
C GLY A 25 9.80 6.00 -8.10
N VAL A 26 8.99 5.97 -9.15
CA VAL A 26 7.61 6.42 -9.12
C VAL A 26 6.67 5.33 -9.61
N VAL A 27 5.48 5.30 -9.04
CA VAL A 27 4.38 4.43 -9.47
C VAL A 27 3.24 5.31 -9.96
N MET A 28 2.79 5.13 -11.20
CA MET A 28 1.63 5.86 -11.72
C MET A 28 0.40 4.94 -11.70
N PRO A 29 -0.68 5.30 -10.99
CA PRO A 29 -1.94 4.56 -11.00
C PRO A 29 -2.66 4.69 -12.35
N HIS A 30 -3.55 3.75 -12.64
CA HIS A 30 -4.42 3.73 -13.83
C HIS A 30 -3.67 3.92 -15.16
N VAL A 31 -2.62 3.14 -15.41
CA VAL A 31 -1.95 3.12 -16.72
C VAL A 31 -2.71 2.19 -17.66
N ARG A 32 -3.34 2.78 -18.68
CA ARG A 32 -4.32 2.09 -19.53
C ARG A 32 -3.82 1.73 -20.92
N ASN A 33 -2.76 2.37 -21.39
CA ASN A 33 -2.21 2.14 -22.72
C ASN A 33 -0.75 2.59 -22.83
N ALA A 34 -0.09 2.17 -23.91
CA ALA A 34 1.32 2.49 -24.17
C ALA A 34 1.61 3.99 -24.23
N LYS A 35 0.66 4.83 -24.70
CA LYS A 35 0.84 6.29 -24.73
C LYS A 35 0.98 6.87 -23.34
N GLN A 36 0.20 6.39 -22.37
CA GLN A 36 0.33 6.83 -20.98
C GLN A 36 1.63 6.36 -20.35
N ALA A 37 2.08 5.14 -20.65
CA ALA A 37 3.38 4.64 -20.21
C ALA A 37 4.55 5.46 -20.79
N GLN A 38 4.49 5.81 -22.09
CA GLN A 38 5.47 6.68 -22.74
C GLN A 38 5.51 8.06 -22.09
N GLU A 39 4.35 8.64 -21.79
CA GLU A 39 4.26 9.92 -21.09
C GLU A 39 4.91 9.86 -19.71
N LEU A 40 4.67 8.78 -18.97
CA LEU A 40 5.29 8.57 -17.66
C LEU A 40 6.82 8.52 -17.76
N VAL A 41 7.38 7.74 -18.70
CA VAL A 41 8.82 7.68 -18.93
C VAL A 41 9.37 9.06 -19.28
N ARG A 42 8.71 9.78 -20.19
CA ARG A 42 9.08 11.11 -20.66
C ARG A 42 9.19 12.10 -19.49
N LEU A 43 8.24 12.08 -18.56
CA LEU A 43 8.22 12.93 -17.35
C LEU A 43 9.30 12.58 -16.33
N CYS A 44 9.81 11.35 -16.34
CA CYS A 44 10.78 10.86 -15.35
C CYS A 44 12.24 10.95 -15.83
N ARG A 45 12.47 11.08 -17.13
CA ARG A 45 13.79 11.08 -17.75
C ARG A 45 14.19 12.47 -18.25
N PHE A 46 15.47 12.80 -18.13
CA PHE A 46 16.08 13.96 -18.79
C PHE A 46 16.32 13.69 -20.28
N SER A 47 16.53 14.75 -21.07
CA SER A 47 16.91 14.65 -22.48
C SER A 47 18.14 13.75 -22.69
N PRO A 48 18.20 12.91 -23.73
CA PRO A 48 17.23 12.77 -24.82
C PRO A 48 16.09 11.77 -24.55
N MET A 49 16.08 11.09 -23.40
CA MET A 49 15.12 10.03 -23.07
C MET A 49 13.76 10.58 -22.62
N GLY A 50 13.70 11.85 -22.22
CA GLY A 50 12.49 12.54 -21.79
C GLY A 50 12.68 14.05 -21.72
N ASP A 51 11.77 14.72 -21.02
CA ASP A 51 11.74 16.18 -20.89
C ASP A 51 11.68 16.66 -19.43
N ARG A 52 12.08 15.80 -18.49
CA ARG A 52 12.14 16.16 -17.07
C ARG A 52 12.94 17.44 -16.87
N SER A 53 12.35 18.39 -16.14
CA SER A 53 13.00 19.68 -15.86
C SER A 53 14.25 19.53 -15.01
N PHE A 54 15.32 20.18 -15.47
CA PHE A 54 16.61 20.27 -14.80
C PHE A 54 16.52 20.95 -13.42
N PRO A 55 16.88 20.29 -12.30
CA PRO A 55 16.97 20.94 -10.99
C PRO A 55 18.40 21.49 -10.75
N PRO A 56 18.62 22.82 -10.73
CA PRO A 56 19.96 23.40 -10.51
C PRO A 56 20.53 23.10 -9.12
N ALA A 57 19.67 22.80 -8.14
CA ALA A 57 20.08 22.42 -6.79
C ALA A 57 21.00 21.17 -6.77
N ALA A 58 20.91 20.32 -7.80
CA ALA A 58 21.80 19.17 -8.00
C ALA A 58 23.28 19.56 -8.18
N LEU A 59 23.54 20.79 -8.61
CA LEU A 59 24.89 21.32 -8.81
C LEU A 59 25.51 21.88 -7.53
N ILE A 60 24.75 21.95 -6.44
CA ILE A 60 25.17 22.57 -5.19
C ILE A 60 25.69 21.50 -4.22
N GLY A 61 26.86 21.76 -3.63
CA GLY A 61 27.48 20.88 -2.64
C GLY A 61 28.11 19.63 -3.25
N GLU A 62 28.22 18.58 -2.44
CA GLU A 62 28.98 17.37 -2.80
C GLU A 62 28.15 16.33 -3.59
N GLN A 63 26.95 16.68 -4.05
CA GLN A 63 26.07 15.75 -4.78
C GLN A 63 26.76 15.17 -6.04
N GLN A 64 27.60 15.97 -6.69
CA GLN A 64 28.37 15.55 -7.86
C GLN A 64 29.57 14.67 -7.52
N ASN A 65 30.07 14.72 -6.27
CA ASN A 65 31.29 14.01 -5.86
C ASN A 65 31.14 12.48 -5.89
N ARG A 66 29.91 11.97 -5.97
CA ARG A 66 29.60 10.54 -6.06
C ARG A 66 29.28 10.08 -7.49
N THR A 67 29.38 10.97 -8.47
CA THR A 67 29.13 10.66 -9.88
C THR A 67 30.31 9.86 -10.44
N PRO A 68 30.08 8.69 -11.08
CA PRO A 68 31.15 7.95 -11.72
C PRO A 68 31.88 8.78 -12.79
N GLU A 69 33.18 8.53 -12.96
CA GLU A 69 33.97 9.16 -14.00
C GLU A 69 33.33 8.96 -15.38
N GLY A 70 33.25 10.04 -16.17
CA GLY A 70 32.65 10.01 -17.51
C GLY A 70 31.12 10.11 -17.56
N LYS A 71 30.44 10.23 -16.40
CA LYS A 71 29.00 10.49 -16.32
C LYS A 71 28.71 11.85 -15.67
N THR A 72 27.56 12.41 -15.99
CA THR A 72 26.94 13.49 -15.20
C THR A 72 26.02 12.89 -14.13
N THR A 73 25.74 13.65 -13.07
CA THR A 73 24.75 13.25 -12.05
C THR A 73 23.39 12.94 -12.67
N TYR A 74 23.04 13.60 -13.78
CA TYR A 74 21.78 13.40 -14.50
C TYR A 74 21.74 12.08 -15.27
N ASP A 75 22.88 11.64 -15.82
CA ASP A 75 22.99 10.30 -16.44
C ASP A 75 22.73 9.22 -15.40
N VAL A 76 23.35 9.37 -14.22
CA VAL A 76 23.10 8.47 -13.07
C VAL A 76 21.62 8.50 -12.68
N TRP A 77 21.00 9.67 -12.57
CA TRP A 77 19.58 9.76 -12.22
C TRP A 77 18.64 9.17 -13.27
N ASN A 78 18.96 9.29 -14.56
CA ASN A 78 18.22 8.64 -15.64
C ASN A 78 18.28 7.12 -15.55
N GLU A 79 19.44 6.57 -15.19
CA GLU A 79 19.65 5.12 -15.04
C GLU A 79 19.01 4.55 -13.77
N HIS A 80 18.85 5.35 -12.72
CA HIS A 80 18.44 4.86 -11.40
C HIS A 80 17.01 5.20 -10.99
N ALA A 81 16.33 6.13 -11.67
CA ALA A 81 14.94 6.47 -11.35
C ALA A 81 13.96 5.44 -11.94
N ALA A 82 13.47 4.51 -11.13
CA ALA A 82 12.55 3.48 -11.60
C ALA A 82 11.17 4.05 -12.01
N VAL A 83 10.65 3.62 -13.16
CA VAL A 83 9.37 4.02 -13.73
C VAL A 83 8.41 2.85 -13.76
N ILE A 84 7.40 2.88 -12.90
CA ILE A 84 6.51 1.75 -12.66
C ILE A 84 5.09 2.07 -13.12
N CYS A 85 4.56 1.23 -14.01
CA CYS A 85 3.18 1.34 -14.49
C CYS A 85 2.25 0.48 -13.62
N GLN A 86 1.24 1.09 -13.01
CA GLN A 86 0.25 0.36 -12.25
C GLN A 86 -0.89 -0.11 -13.15
N ILE A 87 -1.07 -1.43 -13.23
CA ILE A 87 -2.13 -2.11 -13.98
C ILE A 87 -3.25 -2.45 -13.01
N GLU A 88 -4.38 -1.75 -13.15
CA GLU A 88 -5.52 -1.87 -12.23
C GLU A 88 -6.88 -1.54 -12.85
N ASP A 89 -6.91 -1.34 -14.17
CA ASP A 89 -8.14 -1.13 -14.94
C ASP A 89 -8.26 -2.23 -16.02
N LEU A 90 -9.48 -2.50 -16.49
CA LEU A 90 -9.72 -3.44 -17.60
C LEU A 90 -8.96 -3.04 -18.88
N GLU A 91 -8.98 -1.75 -19.25
CA GLU A 91 -8.24 -1.25 -20.42
C GLU A 91 -6.72 -1.45 -20.26
N GLY A 92 -6.19 -1.23 -19.05
CA GLY A 92 -4.77 -1.48 -18.76
C GLY A 92 -4.39 -2.95 -18.83
N LEU A 93 -5.29 -3.84 -18.38
CA LEU A 93 -5.15 -5.27 -18.53
C LEU A 93 -5.20 -5.71 -20.00
N GLU A 94 -6.11 -5.14 -20.80
CA GLU A 94 -6.23 -5.42 -22.23
C GLU A 94 -4.96 -5.04 -22.99
N ASN A 95 -4.34 -3.91 -22.64
CA ASN A 95 -3.16 -3.34 -23.29
C ASN A 95 -1.83 -3.65 -22.58
N VAL A 96 -1.80 -4.58 -21.62
CA VAL A 96 -0.62 -4.79 -20.75
C VAL A 96 0.64 -5.14 -21.56
N GLU A 97 0.51 -5.92 -22.63
CA GLU A 97 1.62 -6.28 -23.50
C GLU A 97 2.23 -5.06 -24.20
N GLU A 98 1.40 -4.11 -24.64
CA GLU A 98 1.87 -2.87 -25.27
C GLU A 98 2.54 -1.94 -24.26
N ILE A 99 1.99 -1.87 -23.04
CA ILE A 99 2.57 -1.11 -21.93
C ILE A 99 3.97 -1.65 -21.58
N CYS A 100 4.12 -2.97 -21.45
CA CYS A 100 5.39 -3.60 -21.13
C CYS A 100 6.47 -3.39 -22.19
N ARG A 101 6.10 -3.19 -23.46
CA ARG A 101 7.04 -2.95 -24.57
C ARG A 101 7.58 -1.52 -24.62
N VAL A 102 7.03 -0.60 -23.83
CA VAL A 102 7.46 0.81 -23.84
C VAL A 102 8.88 0.92 -23.27
N PRO A 103 9.86 1.43 -24.06
CA PRO A 103 11.21 1.62 -23.56
C PRO A 103 11.24 2.57 -22.36
N GLY A 104 11.93 2.16 -21.29
CA GLY A 104 12.06 2.93 -20.06
C GLY A 104 10.99 2.65 -19.01
N VAL A 105 10.02 1.76 -19.28
CA VAL A 105 9.22 1.14 -18.22
C VAL A 105 10.10 0.12 -17.50
N ASP A 106 10.27 0.29 -16.20
CA ASP A 106 11.20 -0.51 -15.39
C ASP A 106 10.48 -1.61 -14.57
N GLY A 107 9.14 -1.63 -14.59
CA GLY A 107 8.36 -2.65 -13.90
C GLY A 107 6.87 -2.36 -13.88
N LEU A 108 6.11 -3.32 -13.37
CA LEU A 108 4.68 -3.21 -13.17
C LEU A 108 4.32 -3.21 -11.69
N PHE A 109 3.26 -2.49 -11.35
CA PHE A 109 2.54 -2.65 -10.10
C PHE A 109 1.14 -3.19 -10.38
N VAL A 110 0.68 -4.19 -9.65
CA VAL A 110 -0.69 -4.72 -9.79
C VAL A 110 -1.56 -4.19 -8.66
N GLY A 111 -2.46 -3.28 -9.00
CA GLY A 111 -3.47 -2.74 -8.07
C GLY A 111 -4.62 -3.72 -7.92
N THR A 112 -4.47 -4.75 -7.09
CA THR A 112 -5.44 -5.87 -7.05
C THR A 112 -6.86 -5.44 -6.64
N GLY A 113 -7.01 -4.46 -5.75
CA GLY A 113 -8.32 -3.95 -5.36
C GLY A 113 -9.09 -3.34 -6.53
N ASP A 114 -8.48 -2.37 -7.21
CA ASP A 114 -9.08 -1.69 -8.37
C ASP A 114 -9.21 -2.64 -9.58
N LEU A 115 -8.27 -3.57 -9.76
CA LEU A 115 -8.36 -4.60 -10.81
C LEU A 115 -9.58 -5.50 -10.61
N ARG A 116 -9.82 -5.97 -9.38
CA ARG A 116 -11.01 -6.79 -9.05
C ARG A 116 -12.30 -6.02 -9.32
N MET A 117 -12.35 -4.74 -8.95
CA MET A 117 -13.49 -3.87 -9.25
C MET A 117 -13.71 -3.73 -10.76
N SER A 118 -12.64 -3.54 -11.52
CA SER A 118 -12.69 -3.46 -12.99
C SER A 118 -13.15 -4.75 -13.66
N LEU A 119 -12.97 -5.90 -13.00
CA LEU A 119 -13.46 -7.21 -13.43
C LEU A 119 -14.89 -7.53 -12.93
N ASN A 120 -15.59 -6.55 -12.36
CA ASN A 120 -16.92 -6.69 -11.75
C ASN A 120 -16.97 -7.74 -10.61
N LEU A 121 -15.88 -7.89 -9.85
CA LEU A 121 -15.84 -8.73 -8.66
C LEU A 121 -16.23 -7.94 -7.41
N ALA A 122 -16.52 -8.66 -6.32
CA ALA A 122 -16.91 -8.07 -5.05
C ALA A 122 -15.83 -7.11 -4.50
N HIS A 123 -16.30 -5.99 -3.95
CA HIS A 123 -15.46 -4.97 -3.33
C HIS A 123 -14.91 -5.47 -1.98
N GLY A 124 -13.83 -4.82 -1.50
CA GLY A 124 -13.30 -5.05 -0.15
C GLY A 124 -12.36 -6.25 -0.01
N SER A 125 -12.03 -6.93 -1.10
CA SER A 125 -10.96 -7.94 -1.12
C SER A 125 -9.80 -7.52 -2.00
N LEU A 126 -8.57 -7.78 -1.55
CA LEU A 126 -7.35 -7.64 -2.35
C LEU A 126 -6.88 -8.97 -2.97
N ASP A 127 -7.61 -10.06 -2.70
CA ASP A 127 -7.26 -11.41 -3.11
C ASP A 127 -8.51 -12.22 -3.51
N GLY A 128 -8.28 -13.36 -4.17
CA GLY A 128 -9.34 -14.29 -4.54
C GLY A 128 -8.89 -15.33 -5.57
N ASP A 129 -9.69 -16.37 -5.73
CA ASP A 129 -9.46 -17.50 -6.62
C ASP A 129 -10.42 -17.52 -7.83
N GLU A 130 -11.17 -16.43 -8.04
CA GLU A 130 -12.10 -16.34 -9.16
C GLU A 130 -11.35 -16.50 -10.48
N PRO A 131 -11.80 -17.37 -11.40
CA PRO A 131 -11.07 -17.67 -12.63
C PRO A 131 -10.69 -16.42 -13.43
N VAL A 132 -11.61 -15.46 -13.54
CA VAL A 132 -11.37 -14.18 -14.25
C VAL A 132 -10.25 -13.34 -13.61
N PHE A 133 -10.10 -13.40 -12.28
CA PHE A 133 -9.04 -12.71 -11.58
C PHE A 133 -7.70 -13.41 -11.78
N ILE A 134 -7.67 -14.74 -11.63
CA ILE A 134 -6.47 -15.55 -11.86
C ILE A 134 -5.98 -15.42 -13.31
N ASP A 135 -6.88 -15.41 -14.28
CA ASP A 135 -6.57 -15.20 -15.69
C ASP A 135 -5.96 -13.82 -15.93
N ALA A 136 -6.51 -12.78 -15.28
CA ALA A 136 -5.94 -11.43 -15.35
C ALA A 136 -4.53 -11.36 -14.76
N LEU A 137 -4.30 -11.99 -13.59
CA LEU A 137 -2.96 -12.06 -12.98
C LEU A 137 -1.97 -12.83 -13.88
N CYS A 138 -2.40 -13.95 -14.48
CA CYS A 138 -1.59 -14.71 -15.44
C CYS A 138 -1.24 -13.88 -16.67
N LYS A 139 -2.19 -13.13 -17.23
CA LYS A 139 -1.93 -12.25 -18.39
C LYS A 139 -0.87 -11.20 -18.07
N ILE A 140 -1.00 -10.53 -16.92
CA ILE A 140 -0.01 -9.54 -16.47
C ILE A 140 1.37 -10.19 -16.27
N ARG A 141 1.42 -11.38 -15.64
CA ARG A 141 2.66 -12.15 -15.48
C ARG A 141 3.33 -12.43 -16.81
N ASP A 142 2.58 -12.96 -17.77
CA ASP A 142 3.13 -13.40 -19.05
C ASP A 142 3.65 -12.21 -19.86
N ALA A 143 2.93 -11.08 -19.84
CA ALA A 143 3.37 -9.83 -20.46
C ALA A 143 4.64 -9.28 -19.81
N ALA A 144 4.71 -9.23 -18.48
CA ALA A 144 5.89 -8.76 -17.75
C ALA A 144 7.11 -9.65 -18.02
N LYS A 145 6.93 -10.97 -17.95
CA LYS A 145 7.98 -11.97 -18.22
C LYS A 145 8.51 -11.87 -19.65
N ALA A 146 7.64 -11.63 -20.64
CA ALA A 146 8.06 -11.48 -22.04
C ALA A 146 8.94 -10.23 -22.29
N ASN A 147 8.99 -9.29 -21.34
CA ASN A 147 9.76 -8.05 -21.43
C ASN A 147 10.78 -7.92 -20.28
N ASP A 148 11.03 -9.00 -19.53
CA ASP A 148 11.95 -9.03 -18.38
C ASP A 148 11.64 -7.96 -17.30
N LEU A 149 10.36 -7.66 -17.10
CA LEU A 149 9.91 -6.65 -16.14
C LEU A 149 9.53 -7.27 -14.79
N PRO A 150 10.00 -6.71 -13.67
CA PRO A 150 9.57 -7.13 -12.35
C PRO A 150 8.13 -6.70 -12.07
N ILE A 151 7.42 -7.53 -11.28
CA ILE A 151 6.04 -7.27 -10.84
C ILE A 151 6.03 -7.00 -9.34
N MET A 152 5.27 -5.97 -8.96
CA MET A 152 5.07 -5.57 -7.58
C MET A 152 3.58 -5.50 -7.26
N GLY A 153 3.23 -5.61 -5.98
CA GLY A 153 1.87 -5.36 -5.54
C GLY A 153 1.67 -5.68 -4.07
N PHE A 154 0.41 -5.84 -3.66
CA PHE A 154 0.07 -6.15 -2.28
C PHE A 154 0.35 -7.63 -1.93
N GLY A 155 0.88 -7.85 -0.74
CA GLY A 155 1.15 -9.16 -0.14
C GLY A 155 0.69 -9.16 1.31
N ILE A 156 -0.57 -8.79 1.55
CA ILE A 156 -1.13 -8.51 2.89
C ILE A 156 -1.41 -9.77 3.74
N SER A 157 -1.07 -10.95 3.24
CA SER A 157 -1.10 -12.20 4.01
C SER A 157 0.06 -13.10 3.59
N PRO A 158 0.59 -13.95 4.50
CA PRO A 158 1.65 -14.90 4.15
C PRO A 158 1.28 -15.83 2.99
N SER A 159 0.04 -16.33 2.95
CA SER A 159 -0.44 -17.17 1.85
C SER A 159 -0.53 -16.41 0.53
N GLY A 160 -1.01 -15.16 0.55
CA GLY A 160 -1.07 -14.32 -0.64
C GLY A 160 0.31 -13.96 -1.19
N VAL A 161 1.31 -13.76 -0.32
CA VAL A 161 2.71 -13.58 -0.75
C VAL A 161 3.24 -14.84 -1.43
N GLU A 162 3.00 -16.02 -0.85
CA GLU A 162 3.52 -17.27 -1.40
C GLU A 162 2.94 -17.57 -2.78
N VAL A 163 1.63 -17.47 -2.94
CA VAL A 163 0.96 -17.65 -4.24
C VAL A 163 1.50 -16.67 -5.29
N ARG A 164 1.63 -15.39 -4.94
CA ARG A 164 2.15 -14.37 -5.89
C ARG A 164 3.64 -14.56 -6.21
N ARG A 165 4.43 -15.06 -5.26
CA ARG A 165 5.84 -15.43 -5.46
C ARG A 165 5.95 -16.57 -6.45
N GLU A 166 5.10 -17.60 -6.34
CA GLU A 166 5.01 -18.69 -7.32
C GLU A 166 4.56 -18.20 -8.71
N MET A 167 3.70 -17.17 -8.75
CA MET A 167 3.34 -16.47 -9.99
C MET A 167 4.45 -15.57 -10.54
N GLY A 168 5.59 -15.44 -9.87
CA GLY A 168 6.76 -14.69 -10.36
C GLY A 168 6.81 -13.23 -9.96
N TRP A 169 6.06 -12.80 -8.94
CA TRP A 169 6.15 -11.43 -8.41
C TRP A 169 7.46 -11.23 -7.63
N ASN A 170 7.97 -10.01 -7.64
CA ASN A 170 9.33 -9.67 -7.20
C ASN A 170 9.36 -8.79 -5.94
N ALA A 171 8.36 -7.95 -5.71
CA ALA A 171 8.28 -7.13 -4.50
C ALA A 171 6.85 -6.99 -3.97
N PHE A 172 6.72 -6.87 -2.66
CA PHE A 172 5.44 -6.93 -1.97
C PHE A 172 5.30 -5.77 -0.98
N ILE A 173 4.15 -5.10 -1.02
CA ILE A 173 3.65 -4.31 0.11
C ILE A 173 2.99 -5.28 1.08
N ILE A 174 3.70 -5.62 2.15
CA ILE A 174 3.24 -6.58 3.16
C ILE A 174 2.51 -5.94 4.34
N HIS A 175 2.57 -4.61 4.48
CA HIS A 175 1.97 -3.87 5.58
C HIS A 175 1.72 -2.40 5.21
N GLY A 176 0.74 -1.77 5.85
CA GLY A 176 0.54 -0.31 5.85
C GLY A 176 0.75 0.29 7.24
N ASP A 177 1.20 1.53 7.31
CA ASP A 177 1.40 2.26 8.58
C ASP A 177 0.09 2.47 9.36
N ILE A 178 -0.99 2.85 8.67
CA ILE A 178 -2.32 3.02 9.26
C ILE A 178 -2.79 1.72 9.89
N ASP A 179 -2.70 0.61 9.17
CA ASP A 179 -3.07 -0.71 9.68
C ASP A 179 -2.22 -1.13 10.88
N ALA A 180 -0.91 -0.85 10.85
CA ALA A 180 0.00 -1.16 11.96
C ALA A 180 -0.38 -0.38 13.23
N ILE A 181 -0.62 0.92 13.07
CA ILE A 181 -1.00 1.80 14.18
C ILE A 181 -2.35 1.38 14.76
N CYS A 182 -3.35 1.15 13.91
CA CYS A 182 -4.68 0.74 14.35
C CYS A 182 -4.67 -0.63 15.04
N THR A 183 -3.99 -1.61 14.44
CA THR A 183 -3.88 -2.97 15.00
C THR A 183 -3.13 -2.95 16.34
N SER A 184 -2.03 -2.21 16.43
CA SER A 184 -1.27 -2.08 17.67
C SER A 184 -2.09 -1.40 18.77
N ALA A 185 -2.80 -0.32 18.45
CA ALA A 185 -3.68 0.37 19.40
C ALA A 185 -4.81 -0.54 19.89
N TYR A 186 -5.42 -1.31 18.98
CA TYR A 186 -6.49 -2.25 19.32
C TYR A 186 -6.00 -3.39 20.22
N GLN A 187 -4.83 -3.96 19.91
CA GLN A 187 -4.21 -5.01 20.74
C GLN A 187 -3.90 -4.50 22.14
N CYS A 188 -3.29 -3.31 22.25
CA CYS A 188 -3.02 -2.67 23.53
C CYS A 188 -4.30 -2.46 24.35
N LEU A 189 -5.36 -1.91 23.72
CA LEU A 189 -6.64 -1.71 24.42
C LEU A 189 -7.24 -3.04 24.91
N LYS A 190 -7.20 -4.09 24.08
CA LYS A 190 -7.72 -5.41 24.43
C LYS A 190 -6.96 -6.03 25.62
N GLU A 191 -5.65 -5.89 25.67
CA GLU A 191 -4.82 -6.37 26.78
C GLU A 191 -5.15 -5.64 28.08
N TYR A 192 -5.29 -4.31 28.05
CA TYR A 192 -5.56 -3.52 29.25
C TYR A 192 -7.03 -3.61 29.73
N THR A 193 -7.98 -3.81 28.82
CA THR A 193 -9.40 -4.01 29.17
C THR A 193 -9.73 -5.44 29.56
N GLY A 194 -8.99 -6.42 29.03
CA GLY A 194 -9.11 -7.84 29.39
C GLY A 194 -8.33 -8.23 30.65
N SER A 195 -7.40 -7.39 31.10
CA SER A 195 -6.64 -7.64 32.33
C SER A 195 -7.52 -7.43 33.57
N PRO A 196 -7.53 -8.37 34.54
CA PRO A 196 -8.17 -8.13 35.83
C PRO A 196 -7.62 -6.84 36.42
N HIS A 197 -8.48 -5.98 36.96
CA HIS A 197 -8.02 -4.80 37.69
C HIS A 197 -7.17 -5.23 38.89
N GLY A 198 -5.84 -5.20 38.71
CA GLY A 198 -4.89 -5.36 39.79
C GLY A 198 -4.98 -4.16 40.71
N VAL A 199 -5.35 -4.39 41.97
CA VAL A 199 -5.29 -3.36 43.00
C VAL A 199 -3.81 -2.98 43.18
N TRP A 200 -3.48 -1.70 43.04
CA TRP A 200 -2.16 -1.17 43.39
C TRP A 200 -1.85 -1.52 44.86
N ALA A 201 -0.94 -2.45 45.08
CA ALA A 201 -0.48 -2.83 46.42
C ALA A 201 0.52 -1.80 46.97
N ASN A 202 0.09 -0.55 47.15
CA ASN A 202 0.84 0.43 47.94
C ASN A 202 0.33 0.43 49.40
N GLY A 203 0.85 -0.51 50.17
CA GLY A 203 1.21 -0.25 51.58
C GLY A 203 0.12 -0.23 52.66
N ALA A 204 -1.17 -0.46 52.35
CA ALA A 204 -2.17 -0.64 53.39
C ALA A 204 -2.47 -2.14 53.58
N LYS A 205 -2.10 -2.67 54.76
CA LYS A 205 -2.40 -4.06 55.17
C LYS A 205 -3.89 -4.37 54.98
N VAL A 206 -4.22 -5.33 54.11
CA VAL A 206 -5.51 -6.02 54.18
C VAL A 206 -5.40 -7.05 55.30
N ASN A 207 -5.70 -6.63 56.52
CA ASN A 207 -5.95 -7.56 57.61
C ASN A 207 -7.21 -8.38 57.30
N GLY A 208 -7.00 -9.67 57.03
CA GLY A 208 -7.91 -10.75 57.37
C GLY A 208 -9.29 -10.75 56.70
N ALA A 209 -9.39 -11.37 55.52
CA ALA A 209 -10.58 -12.14 55.16
C ALA A 209 -10.18 -13.26 54.18
N LYS A 210 -10.63 -14.47 54.51
CA LYS A 210 -10.23 -15.75 53.93
C LYS A 210 -10.37 -15.77 52.41
N ALA A 211 -9.35 -16.30 51.74
CA ALA A 211 -9.47 -16.86 50.40
C ALA A 211 -10.61 -17.90 50.41
N LYS A 212 -11.70 -17.61 49.70
CA LYS A 212 -12.62 -18.63 49.21
C LYS A 212 -12.42 -18.70 47.71
N GLU A 213 -11.99 -19.88 47.26
CA GLU A 213 -11.99 -20.29 45.87
C GLU A 213 -13.35 -19.99 45.24
N ALA A 214 -13.38 -19.11 44.24
CA ALA A 214 -14.52 -18.99 43.34
C ALA A 214 -14.28 -19.95 42.18
N LYS A 215 -15.04 -21.03 42.18
CA LYS A 215 -15.12 -22.05 41.13
C LYS A 215 -15.34 -21.39 39.77
N THR A 216 -14.55 -21.82 38.79
CA THR A 216 -14.85 -21.69 37.38
C THR A 216 -16.21 -22.32 37.08
N ASN A 217 -17.14 -21.55 36.53
CA ASN A 217 -18.28 -22.07 35.77
C ASN A 217 -18.75 -21.01 34.77
N GLY A 218 -18.61 -21.35 33.49
CA GLY A 218 -19.42 -20.86 32.36
C GLY A 218 -19.47 -19.36 32.12
N ALA A 219 -18.58 -18.86 31.26
CA ALA A 219 -18.91 -17.70 30.43
C ALA A 219 -18.94 -18.19 28.98
N GLU A 220 -20.16 -18.32 28.44
CA GLU A 220 -20.38 -18.50 27.01
C GLU A 220 -19.72 -17.33 26.25
N ALA A 221 -18.91 -17.67 25.26
CA ALA A 221 -18.42 -16.70 24.30
C ALA A 221 -19.61 -16.15 23.50
N MET A 222 -19.89 -14.86 23.63
CA MET A 222 -20.82 -14.19 22.75
C MET A 222 -20.11 -13.96 21.40
N GLU A 223 -20.28 -14.90 20.46
CA GLU A 223 -19.94 -14.66 19.06
C GLU A 223 -20.86 -13.58 18.51
N LEU A 224 -20.30 -12.43 18.15
CA LEU A 224 -20.99 -11.44 17.33
C LEU A 224 -20.84 -11.86 15.87
N GLY A 225 -21.92 -12.40 15.31
CA GLY A 225 -22.05 -12.74 13.88
C GLY A 225 -21.94 -11.52 12.95
N PRO A 226 -21.84 -11.75 11.63
CA PRO A 226 -21.52 -10.70 10.66
C PRO A 226 -22.60 -9.63 10.59
N MET A 227 -22.18 -8.36 10.59
CA MET A 227 -23.06 -7.19 10.45
C MET A 227 -23.79 -7.21 9.09
N SER A 228 -25.12 -7.33 9.11
CA SER A 228 -25.97 -6.92 7.98
C SER A 228 -26.15 -5.40 7.97
N VAL A 229 -26.17 -4.82 6.77
CA VAL A 229 -26.37 -3.38 6.55
C VAL A 229 -27.86 -3.16 6.25
N ASP A 230 -28.64 -2.74 7.24
CA ASP A 230 -30.01 -2.30 7.01
C ASP A 230 -30.09 -0.81 6.69
N HIS A 231 -30.88 -0.50 5.67
CA HIS A 231 -31.11 0.83 5.12
C HIS A 231 -31.72 1.79 6.13
N ALA A 232 -31.17 3.01 6.19
CA ALA A 232 -31.68 4.10 7.00
C ALA A 232 -33.08 4.54 6.52
N GLN A 233 -34.08 4.46 7.39
CA GLN A 233 -35.27 5.29 7.29
C GLN A 233 -35.01 6.60 8.05
N GLU A 234 -35.20 7.71 7.34
CA GLU A 234 -35.21 9.06 7.89
C GLU A 234 -36.34 9.20 8.91
N ASN A 235 -36.00 9.66 10.12
CA ASN A 235 -36.97 10.29 11.00
C ASN A 235 -36.37 11.54 11.63
N ASN A 236 -37.16 12.61 11.51
CA ASN A 236 -36.83 13.99 11.83
C ASN A 236 -36.50 14.24 13.30
N GLY A 237 -35.45 15.01 13.52
CA GLY A 237 -35.31 15.91 14.67
C GLY A 237 -34.57 15.35 15.88
N GLU A 238 -33.24 15.48 15.89
CA GLU A 238 -32.45 16.01 17.01
C GLU A 238 -30.95 15.93 16.67
N MET A 239 -30.24 17.06 16.75
CA MET A 239 -28.78 17.07 16.64
C MET A 239 -28.17 16.45 17.90
N ILE A 240 -27.86 15.16 17.87
CA ILE A 240 -27.02 14.52 18.88
C ILE A 240 -25.56 14.79 18.49
N SER A 241 -24.93 15.76 19.15
CA SER A 241 -23.48 15.94 19.09
C SER A 241 -22.81 14.67 19.65
N ARG A 242 -22.22 13.85 18.77
CA ARG A 242 -21.33 12.77 19.21
C ARG A 242 -20.01 13.38 19.67
N GLN A 243 -19.91 13.70 20.96
CA GLN A 243 -18.61 13.87 21.60
C GLN A 243 -17.86 12.54 21.54
N ALA A 244 -16.70 12.55 20.92
CA ALA A 244 -15.73 11.46 21.03
C ALA A 244 -15.27 11.39 22.49
N ASN A 245 -15.72 10.38 23.22
CA ASN A 245 -15.16 10.08 24.53
C ASN A 245 -13.75 9.51 24.31
N VAL A 246 -12.75 10.37 24.47
CA VAL A 246 -11.36 9.95 24.66
C VAL A 246 -11.26 9.42 26.09
N THR A 247 -11.24 8.11 26.25
CA THR A 247 -10.89 7.50 27.55
C THR A 247 -9.39 7.68 27.78
N MET A 248 -9.01 8.75 28.47
CA MET A 248 -7.67 8.93 29.01
C MET A 248 -7.46 7.91 30.14
N VAL A 249 -6.49 7.01 29.98
CA VAL A 249 -5.95 6.23 31.09
C VAL A 249 -5.09 7.19 31.91
N GLN A 250 -5.57 7.59 33.09
CA GLN A 250 -4.72 8.31 34.06
C GLN A 250 -3.70 7.32 34.63
N LEU A 251 -2.41 7.63 34.42
CA LEU A 251 -1.27 6.96 35.04
C LEU A 251 -1.20 7.23 36.54
#